data_AF-A0AAU9XQI5-F1
#
_entry.id   AF-A0AAU9XQI5-F1
#
_cell.length_a   1.000
_cell.length_b   1.000
_cell.length_c   1.000
_cell.angle_alpha   90.00
_cell.angle_beta   90.00
_cell.angle_gamma   90.00
#
_symmetry.space_group_name_H-M   'P 1'
#
loop_
_entity.id
_entity.type
_entity.pdbx_description
1 polymer ?
#
loop_
_entity_poly.entity_id
_entity_poly.type
_entity_poly.pdbx_seq_one_letter_code
_entity_poly.pdbx_strand_id
1 'polypeptide(L)'
;MNFFNILLAFVFLVGNDAALPKGSCTSMELYCNTRKCGTAFIKTLQKDPKANCGVEVQTLKNCIARVWKICVRVRDSKAKYQVIKGLIDIERTITEEEFCPDGSMEIPDMSPTGGSICSASFSSDANTCLRSFHQKFAEDKSDPALCSEHAKAKRCLKNLIDSDCNFPAQGKQLLELAYGDYNPFCANNRDPGATGNDQCDGVQDISKYLSAAAGIKSGVLKTLMLAFLLLLFFFKV
;
A
#
# COMPACT_ATOMS: atom_id res chain seq x y z
N MET A 1 -5.96 9.03 -6.05
CA MET A 1 -6.39 8.91 -4.62
C MET A 1 -5.64 7.73 -3.97
N ASN A 2 -4.36 7.89 -3.62
CA ASN A 2 -3.31 6.82 -3.63
C ASN A 2 -3.17 5.94 -2.39
N PHE A 3 -2.09 5.17 -2.26
CA PHE A 3 -1.71 4.39 -1.07
C PHE A 3 -1.83 5.15 0.26
N PHE A 4 -1.59 6.47 0.23
CA PHE A 4 -1.84 7.40 1.33
C PHE A 4 -3.34 7.59 1.61
N ASN A 5 -4.18 7.65 0.57
CA ASN A 5 -5.64 7.56 0.66
C ASN A 5 -6.16 6.15 0.94
N ILE A 6 -5.46 5.09 0.55
CA ILE A 6 -5.77 3.73 0.98
C ILE A 6 -5.56 3.70 2.50
N LEU A 7 -4.40 4.12 3.01
CA LEU A 7 -4.15 4.24 4.46
C LEU A 7 -5.08 5.23 5.18
N LEU A 8 -5.38 6.41 4.62
CA LEU A 8 -6.30 7.40 5.19
C LEU A 8 -7.75 6.90 5.18
N ALA A 9 -8.19 6.23 4.10
CA ALA A 9 -9.50 5.57 4.06
C ALA A 9 -9.58 4.47 5.13
N PHE A 10 -8.47 3.84 5.52
CA PHE A 10 -8.44 2.89 6.65
C PHE A 10 -8.62 3.54 8.01
N VAL A 11 -8.07 4.73 8.26
CA VAL A 11 -8.16 5.34 9.59
C VAL A 11 -9.48 6.09 9.79
N PHE A 12 -10.02 6.74 8.76
CA PHE A 12 -11.27 7.48 8.90
C PHE A 12 -12.54 6.60 8.82
N LEU A 13 -12.48 5.42 8.20
CA LEU A 13 -13.61 4.46 8.21
C LEU A 13 -13.64 3.54 9.43
N VAL A 14 -12.57 3.52 10.22
CA VAL A 14 -12.46 2.71 11.44
C VAL A 14 -12.41 3.68 12.63
N GLY A 15 -13.57 4.24 12.96
CA GLY A 15 -13.70 5.13 14.12
C GLY A 15 -13.17 4.47 15.39
N ASN A 16 -12.31 5.19 16.11
CA ASN A 16 -11.78 5.00 17.48
C ASN A 16 -11.24 3.63 17.93
N ASP A 17 -11.52 2.53 17.24
CA ASP A 17 -10.94 1.23 17.50
C ASP A 17 -9.93 0.94 16.38
N ALA A 18 -8.64 1.07 16.67
CA ALA A 18 -7.53 0.79 15.76
C ALA A 18 -7.42 -0.69 15.31
N ALA A 19 -8.53 -1.39 15.15
CA ALA A 19 -8.63 -2.76 14.72
C ALA A 19 -9.25 -2.84 13.33
N LEU A 20 -8.44 -3.23 12.34
CA LEU A 20 -8.95 -3.98 11.19
C LEU A 20 -9.99 -5.01 11.69
N PRO A 21 -11.11 -5.25 10.98
CA PRO A 21 -12.11 -6.22 11.41
C PRO A 21 -11.45 -7.55 11.75
N LYS A 22 -11.35 -7.90 13.05
CA LYS A 22 -10.56 -9.00 13.66
C LYS A 22 -9.74 -9.81 12.63
N GLY A 23 -8.73 -9.14 12.07
CA GLY A 23 -7.91 -9.66 10.99
C GLY A 23 -6.94 -10.73 11.48
N SER A 24 -6.27 -11.42 10.56
CA SER A 24 -5.10 -12.22 10.93
C SER A 24 -3.92 -11.30 11.31
N CYS A 25 -3.85 -10.12 10.69
CA CYS A 25 -2.73 -9.18 10.78
C CYS A 25 -3.07 -7.94 11.64
N THR A 26 -2.04 -7.36 12.22
CA THR A 26 -2.02 -5.99 12.72
C THR A 26 -2.00 -4.99 11.56
N SER A 27 -2.37 -3.74 11.84
CA SER A 27 -2.31 -2.64 10.85
C SER A 27 -0.89 -2.40 10.33
N MET A 28 0.12 -2.54 11.19
CA MET A 28 1.54 -2.44 10.79
C MET A 28 1.96 -3.59 9.89
N GLU A 29 1.51 -4.82 10.15
CA GLU A 29 1.79 -5.95 9.24
C GLU A 29 1.15 -5.74 7.87
N LEU A 30 -0.09 -5.24 7.81
CA LEU A 30 -0.73 -4.88 6.55
C LEU A 30 0.07 -3.80 5.82
N TYR A 31 0.39 -2.70 6.48
CA TYR A 31 1.17 -1.59 5.92
C TYR A 31 2.53 -2.07 5.40
N CYS A 32 3.33 -2.71 6.24
CA CYS A 32 4.70 -3.11 5.92
C CYS A 32 4.78 -4.15 4.81
N ASN A 33 3.85 -5.11 4.77
CA ASN A 33 3.83 -6.10 3.70
C ASN A 33 3.31 -5.53 2.38
N THR A 34 2.44 -4.51 2.43
CA THR A 34 2.03 -3.79 1.22
C THR A 34 3.16 -2.89 0.71
N ARG A 35 3.92 -2.26 1.61
CA ARG A 35 5.12 -1.47 1.29
C ARG A 35 6.16 -2.31 0.54
N LYS A 36 6.35 -3.58 0.94
CA LYS A 36 7.23 -4.54 0.23
C LYS A 36 6.81 -4.74 -1.24
N CYS A 37 5.50 -4.77 -1.53
CA CYS A 37 5.02 -4.85 -2.92
C CYS A 37 5.45 -3.62 -3.72
N GLY A 38 5.32 -2.42 -3.15
CA GLY A 38 5.81 -1.18 -3.76
C GLY A 38 7.33 -1.15 -3.95
N THR A 39 8.09 -1.65 -2.95
CA THR A 39 9.55 -1.82 -3.10
C THR A 39 9.87 -2.71 -4.30
N ALA A 40 9.22 -3.88 -4.38
CA ALA A 40 9.46 -4.83 -5.47
C ALA A 40 9.18 -4.21 -6.84
N PHE A 41 8.06 -3.49 -6.98
CA PHE A 41 7.72 -2.75 -8.20
C PHE A 41 8.83 -1.79 -8.63
N ILE A 42 9.27 -0.91 -7.73
CA ILE A 42 10.35 0.05 -8.02
C ILE A 42 11.66 -0.67 -8.35
N LYS A 43 12.02 -1.72 -7.62
CA LYS A 43 13.26 -2.48 -7.87
C LYS A 43 13.23 -3.21 -9.22
N THR A 44 12.08 -3.72 -9.66
CA THR A 44 11.94 -4.29 -11.00
C THR A 44 12.20 -3.24 -12.07
N LEU A 45 11.59 -2.06 -11.95
CA LEU A 45 11.78 -0.96 -12.90
C LEU A 45 13.21 -0.38 -12.89
N GLN A 46 13.88 -0.36 -11.73
CA GLN A 46 15.30 0.03 -11.65
C GLN A 46 16.21 -1.00 -12.33
N LYS A 47 15.87 -2.29 -12.25
CA LYS A 47 16.66 -3.38 -12.83
C LYS A 47 16.45 -3.48 -14.34
N ASP A 48 15.23 -3.24 -14.82
CA ASP A 48 14.88 -3.21 -16.23
C ASP A 48 14.01 -1.97 -16.54
N PRO A 49 14.64 -0.82 -16.85
CA PRO A 49 13.94 0.43 -17.16
C PRO A 49 13.02 0.36 -18.38
N LYS A 50 13.20 -0.67 -19.22
CA LYS A 50 12.41 -0.92 -20.43
C LYS A 50 11.31 -1.95 -20.21
N ALA A 51 11.19 -2.50 -19.00
CA ALA A 51 10.10 -3.40 -18.64
C ALA A 51 8.75 -2.75 -18.95
N ASN A 52 7.78 -3.57 -19.34
CA ASN A 52 6.42 -3.09 -19.56
C ASN A 52 5.82 -2.66 -18.21
N CYS A 53 5.76 -1.35 -17.97
CA CYS A 53 5.31 -0.82 -16.70
C CYS A 53 3.87 -1.23 -16.36
N GLY A 54 2.98 -1.38 -17.34
CA GLY A 54 1.61 -1.85 -17.10
C GLY A 54 1.55 -3.26 -16.52
N VAL A 55 2.41 -4.16 -17.01
CA VAL A 55 2.57 -5.51 -16.45
C VAL A 55 3.09 -5.46 -15.01
N GLU A 56 4.04 -4.57 -14.73
CA GLU A 56 4.57 -4.37 -13.38
C GLU A 56 3.55 -3.74 -12.43
N VAL A 57 2.71 -2.83 -12.91
CA VAL A 57 1.57 -2.26 -12.17
C VAL A 57 0.55 -3.34 -11.84
N GLN A 58 0.22 -4.24 -12.78
CA GLN A 58 -0.67 -5.36 -12.47
C GLN A 58 -0.06 -6.33 -11.44
N THR A 59 1.26 -6.54 -11.53
CA THR A 59 2.00 -7.34 -10.53
C THR A 59 1.94 -6.69 -9.14
N LEU A 60 2.11 -5.38 -9.07
CA LEU A 60 1.93 -4.59 -7.84
C LEU A 60 0.51 -4.76 -7.28
N LYS A 61 -0.54 -4.52 -8.07
CA LYS A 61 -1.94 -4.71 -7.67
C LYS A 61 -2.20 -6.09 -7.09
N ASN A 62 -1.73 -7.13 -7.78
CA ASN A 62 -1.91 -8.52 -7.38
C ASN A 62 -1.21 -8.82 -6.04
N CYS A 63 0.00 -8.28 -5.83
CA CYS A 63 0.73 -8.41 -4.57
C CYS A 63 -0.05 -7.79 -3.42
N ILE A 64 -0.52 -6.55 -3.59
CA ILE A 64 -1.31 -5.82 -2.58
C ILE A 64 -2.61 -6.56 -2.28
N ALA A 65 -3.36 -6.94 -3.31
CA ALA A 65 -4.61 -7.71 -3.16
C ALA A 65 -4.40 -9.01 -2.39
N ARG A 66 -3.25 -9.68 -2.57
CA ARG A 66 -2.88 -10.88 -1.80
C ARG A 66 -2.65 -10.57 -0.32
N VAL A 67 -1.88 -9.53 0.00
CA VAL A 67 -1.64 -9.09 1.39
C VAL A 67 -2.98 -8.87 2.10
N TRP A 68 -3.88 -8.16 1.43
CA TRP A 68 -5.21 -7.86 1.93
C TRP A 68 -6.09 -9.07 2.19
N LYS A 69 -6.16 -10.00 1.22
CA LYS A 69 -6.91 -11.25 1.37
C LYS A 69 -6.42 -12.10 2.55
N ILE A 70 -5.12 -12.08 2.84
CA ILE A 70 -4.53 -12.81 3.98
C ILE A 70 -4.84 -12.12 5.30
N CYS A 71 -4.70 -10.79 5.33
CA CYS A 71 -4.84 -10.01 6.54
C CYS A 71 -6.29 -9.83 6.99
N VAL A 72 -7.23 -9.70 6.06
CA VAL A 72 -8.65 -9.55 6.36
C VAL A 72 -9.33 -10.91 6.26
N ARG A 73 -9.56 -11.57 7.41
CA ARG A 73 -10.35 -12.81 7.44
C ARG A 73 -11.81 -12.48 7.22
N VAL A 74 -12.38 -13.00 6.13
CA VAL A 74 -13.80 -12.90 5.84
C VAL A 74 -14.58 -13.81 6.78
N ARG A 75 -14.87 -13.35 7.99
CA ARG A 75 -15.70 -14.09 8.96
C ARG A 75 -17.16 -13.63 8.98
N ASP A 76 -17.41 -12.41 8.50
CA ASP A 76 -18.74 -11.81 8.45
C ASP A 76 -18.90 -10.93 7.19
N SER A 77 -20.13 -10.44 6.98
CA SER A 77 -20.48 -9.58 5.84
C SER A 77 -19.76 -8.23 5.86
N LYS A 78 -19.43 -7.69 7.04
CA LYS A 78 -18.69 -6.43 7.18
C LYS A 78 -17.24 -6.60 6.73
N ALA A 79 -16.56 -7.66 7.15
CA ALA A 79 -15.22 -8.01 6.68
C ALA A 79 -15.19 -8.27 5.17
N LYS A 80 -16.22 -8.96 4.63
CA LYS A 80 -16.38 -9.15 3.18
C LYS A 80 -16.49 -7.83 2.43
N TYR A 81 -17.33 -6.91 2.92
CA TYR A 81 -17.48 -5.58 2.34
C TYR A 81 -16.15 -4.81 2.36
N GLN A 82 -15.40 -4.84 3.45
CA GLN A 82 -14.11 -4.15 3.55
C GLN A 82 -13.06 -4.71 2.59
N VAL A 83 -13.01 -6.04 2.39
CA VAL A 83 -12.15 -6.64 1.36
C VAL A 83 -12.55 -6.16 -0.03
N ILE A 84 -13.85 -6.22 -0.37
CA ILE A 84 -14.34 -5.80 -1.69
C ILE A 84 -14.03 -4.32 -1.92
N LYS A 85 -14.33 -3.46 -0.95
CA LYS A 85 -14.03 -2.03 -1.02
C LYS A 85 -12.53 -1.80 -1.19
N GLY A 86 -11.68 -2.48 -0.43
CA GLY A 86 -10.23 -2.39 -0.55
C GLY A 86 -9.71 -2.79 -1.92
N LEU A 87 -10.25 -3.88 -2.50
CA LEU A 87 -9.89 -4.31 -3.86
C LEU A 87 -10.34 -3.30 -4.92
N ILE A 88 -11.53 -2.72 -4.79
CA ILE A 88 -12.00 -1.66 -5.69
C ILE A 88 -11.11 -0.41 -5.55
N ASP A 89 -10.75 -0.04 -4.32
CA ASP A 89 -9.86 1.08 -4.06
C ASP A 89 -8.48 0.83 -4.69
N ILE A 90 -7.91 -0.36 -4.59
CA ILE A 90 -6.64 -0.72 -5.28
C ILE A 90 -6.75 -0.53 -6.80
N GLU A 91 -7.82 -1.02 -7.42
CA GLU A 91 -8.00 -0.91 -8.88
C GLU A 91 -8.12 0.54 -9.36
N ARG A 92 -8.79 1.38 -8.57
CA ARG A 92 -9.03 2.79 -8.90
C ARG A 92 -7.79 3.68 -8.70
N THR A 93 -6.86 3.26 -7.86
CA THR A 93 -5.83 4.16 -7.29
C THR A 93 -4.41 3.78 -7.63
N ILE A 94 -4.22 2.60 -8.19
CA ILE A 94 -2.94 2.16 -8.71
C ILE A 94 -3.14 2.04 -10.21
N THR A 95 -2.97 3.14 -10.93
CA THR A 95 -3.16 3.17 -12.38
C THR A 95 -1.82 3.18 -13.09
N GLU A 96 -1.79 2.71 -14.34
CA GLU A 96 -0.58 2.83 -15.17
C GLU A 96 -0.24 4.30 -15.42
N GLU A 97 -1.28 5.12 -15.63
CA GLU A 97 -1.16 6.56 -15.88
C GLU A 97 -0.50 7.31 -14.73
N GLU A 98 -0.73 6.91 -13.48
CA GLU A 98 -0.09 7.53 -12.31
C GLU A 98 1.26 6.85 -12.01
N PHE A 99 1.31 5.52 -11.92
CA PHE A 99 2.51 4.84 -11.40
C PHE A 99 3.69 4.78 -12.37
N CYS A 100 3.43 4.82 -13.69
CA CYS A 100 4.48 4.69 -14.70
C CYS A 100 5.27 5.98 -14.99
N PRO A 101 4.66 7.17 -15.04
CA PRO A 101 5.40 8.43 -15.14
C PRO A 101 5.84 8.98 -13.78
N ASP A 102 5.07 8.76 -12.70
CA ASP A 102 5.27 9.48 -11.43
C ASP A 102 5.98 8.66 -10.34
N GLY A 103 6.29 7.38 -10.61
CA GLY A 103 7.11 6.57 -9.72
C GLY A 103 6.50 6.33 -8.33
N SER A 104 5.16 6.31 -8.23
CA SER A 104 4.42 6.10 -6.99
C SER A 104 4.55 7.22 -5.94
N MET A 105 5.07 8.40 -6.29
CA MET A 105 5.07 9.55 -5.41
C MET A 105 4.09 10.60 -5.93
N GLU A 106 2.99 10.79 -5.22
CA GLU A 106 1.91 11.68 -5.65
C GLU A 106 1.44 12.58 -4.51
N ILE A 107 0.75 13.65 -4.89
CA ILE A 107 0.15 14.59 -3.96
C ILE A 107 -0.97 13.86 -3.19
N PRO A 108 -0.99 13.92 -1.84
CA PRO A 108 -2.13 13.43 -1.07
C PRO A 108 -3.43 14.05 -1.60
N ASP A 109 -4.39 13.21 -2.02
CA ASP A 109 -5.74 13.70 -2.32
C ASP A 109 -6.34 14.28 -1.03
N MET A 110 -6.52 15.60 -1.04
CA MET A 110 -6.96 16.37 0.12
C MET A 110 -8.47 16.42 0.27
N SER A 111 -9.24 15.81 -0.66
CA SER A 111 -10.68 16.05 -0.80
C SER A 111 -11.46 15.72 0.48
N PRO A 112 -11.94 16.73 1.20
CA PRO A 112 -12.87 16.51 2.28
C PRO A 112 -14.27 16.79 1.75
N THR A 113 -15.22 15.98 2.15
CA THR A 113 -16.66 16.27 2.05
C THR A 113 -17.09 17.45 2.96
N GLY A 114 -16.18 18.42 3.18
CA GLY A 114 -16.37 19.61 4.01
C GLY A 114 -15.07 20.42 4.15
N GLY A 115 -14.78 21.31 3.19
CA GLY A 115 -13.77 22.39 3.28
C GLY A 115 -12.29 21.96 3.25
N SER A 116 -11.50 22.51 2.32
CA SER A 116 -10.05 22.18 2.20
C SER A 116 -9.32 22.37 3.54
N ILE A 117 -8.65 21.32 4.02
CA ILE A 117 -7.80 21.38 5.22
C ILE A 117 -6.44 22.03 4.96
N CYS A 118 -6.12 22.33 3.70
CA CYS A 118 -4.93 23.04 3.26
C CYS A 118 -5.30 24.30 2.48
N SER A 119 -4.31 25.13 2.15
CA SER A 119 -4.55 26.31 1.32
C SER A 119 -4.94 25.93 -0.12
N ALA A 120 -5.44 26.92 -0.85
CA ALA A 120 -5.77 26.77 -2.27
C ALA A 120 -4.53 26.54 -3.17
N SER A 121 -3.32 26.94 -2.72
CA SER A 121 -2.08 26.76 -3.49
C SER A 121 -1.40 25.42 -3.23
N PHE A 122 -1.86 24.65 -2.23
CA PHE A 122 -1.24 23.40 -1.84
C PHE A 122 -0.90 22.49 -3.03
N SER A 123 -1.86 22.26 -3.93
CA SER A 123 -1.66 21.36 -5.08
C SER A 123 -0.59 21.86 -6.05
N SER A 124 -0.51 23.18 -6.32
CA SER A 124 0.54 23.71 -7.19
C SER A 124 1.92 23.66 -6.52
N ASP A 125 1.97 23.89 -5.21
CA ASP A 125 3.21 23.87 -4.44
C ASP A 125 3.73 22.44 -4.28
N ALA A 126 2.81 21.49 -4.05
CA ALA A 126 3.12 20.07 -3.99
C ALA A 126 3.62 19.54 -5.35
N ASN A 127 3.01 19.95 -6.47
CA ASN A 127 3.54 19.66 -7.80
C ASN A 127 4.97 20.18 -7.99
N THR A 128 5.27 21.36 -7.44
CA THR A 128 6.62 21.94 -7.48
C THR A 128 7.64 21.08 -6.71
N CYS A 129 7.24 20.52 -5.56
CA CYS A 129 8.07 19.58 -4.80
C CYS A 129 8.41 18.31 -5.59
N LEU A 130 7.47 17.80 -6.38
CA LEU A 130 7.58 16.50 -7.06
C LEU A 130 8.23 16.57 -8.44
N ARG A 131 8.13 17.71 -9.13
CA ARG A 131 8.49 17.89 -10.54
C ARG A 131 9.85 17.30 -10.91
N SER A 132 10.90 17.60 -10.13
CA SER A 132 12.27 17.14 -10.43
C SER A 132 12.39 15.61 -10.38
N PHE A 133 11.75 15.00 -9.38
CA PHE A 133 11.73 13.56 -9.22
C PHE A 133 10.95 12.88 -10.35
N HIS A 134 9.73 13.36 -10.67
CA HIS A 134 8.91 12.81 -11.75
C HIS A 134 9.59 12.87 -13.11
N GLN A 135 10.16 14.02 -13.45
CA GLN A 135 10.90 14.18 -14.71
C GLN A 135 12.03 13.16 -14.83
N LYS A 136 12.81 13.00 -13.76
CA LYS A 136 13.94 12.06 -13.73
C LYS A 136 13.47 10.60 -13.80
N PHE A 137 12.40 10.24 -13.10
CA PHE A 137 11.85 8.88 -13.12
C PHE A 137 11.25 8.51 -14.49
N ALA A 138 10.55 9.45 -15.12
CA ALA A 138 9.97 9.27 -16.43
C ALA A 138 11.06 9.08 -17.51
N GLU A 139 12.17 9.83 -17.39
CA GLU A 139 13.31 9.76 -18.31
C GLU A 139 14.12 8.46 -18.16
N ASP A 140 14.52 8.12 -16.93
CA ASP A 140 15.29 6.90 -16.64
C ASP A 140 14.95 6.34 -15.26
N LYS A 141 14.23 5.21 -15.27
CA LYS A 141 13.80 4.50 -14.05
C LYS A 141 14.97 3.87 -13.29
N SER A 142 16.16 3.76 -13.89
CA SER A 142 17.38 3.28 -13.23
C SER A 142 18.31 4.38 -12.73
N ASP A 143 17.97 5.65 -12.93
CA ASP A 143 18.88 6.76 -12.57
C ASP A 143 19.24 6.71 -11.07
N PRO A 144 20.54 6.60 -10.71
CA PRO A 144 20.98 6.49 -9.32
C PRO A 144 20.61 7.73 -8.48
N ALA A 145 20.40 8.89 -9.10
CA ALA A 145 19.96 10.11 -8.42
C ALA A 145 18.47 10.06 -7.99
N LEU A 146 17.69 9.07 -8.43
CA LEU A 146 16.31 8.88 -7.96
C LEU A 146 16.23 8.71 -6.44
N CYS A 147 17.23 8.08 -5.82
CA CYS A 147 17.31 7.95 -4.36
C CYS A 147 17.31 9.33 -3.67
N SER A 148 18.19 10.24 -4.10
CA SER A 148 18.29 11.59 -3.52
C SER A 148 17.13 12.51 -3.92
N GLU A 149 16.65 12.43 -5.16
CA GLU A 149 15.52 13.24 -5.65
C GLU A 149 14.21 12.85 -4.95
N HIS A 150 13.96 11.55 -4.76
CA HIS A 150 12.82 11.07 -3.97
C HIS A 150 12.90 11.58 -2.53
N ALA A 151 14.06 11.49 -1.87
CA ALA A 151 14.23 11.99 -0.49
C ALA A 151 13.98 13.50 -0.39
N LYS A 152 14.44 14.27 -1.37
CA LYS A 152 14.23 15.73 -1.47
C LYS A 152 12.75 16.06 -1.68
N ALA A 153 12.09 15.40 -2.63
CA ALA A 153 10.68 15.57 -2.93
C ALA A 153 9.81 15.23 -1.71
N LYS A 154 10.12 14.11 -1.05
CA LYS A 154 9.47 13.66 0.20
C LYS A 154 9.57 14.70 1.31
N ARG A 155 10.77 15.23 1.56
CA ARG A 155 11.00 16.28 2.57
C ARG A 155 10.27 17.58 2.23
N CYS A 156 10.27 17.98 0.95
CA CYS A 156 9.55 19.15 0.47
C CYS A 156 8.04 19.02 0.73
N LEU A 157 7.44 17.89 0.34
CA LEU A 157 6.03 17.61 0.58
C LEU A 157 5.70 17.59 2.07
N LYS A 158 6.51 16.92 2.89
CA LYS A 158 6.30 16.88 4.34
C LYS A 158 6.28 18.29 4.94
N ASN A 159 7.28 19.11 4.61
CA ASN A 159 7.34 20.48 5.11
C ASN A 159 6.15 21.32 4.65
N LEU A 160 5.75 21.18 3.39
CA LEU A 160 4.58 21.87 2.84
C LEU A 160 3.30 21.47 3.58
N ILE A 161 3.09 20.17 3.79
CA ILE A 161 1.93 19.65 4.55
C ILE A 161 1.94 20.19 5.98
N ASP A 162 3.08 20.15 6.66
CA ASP A 162 3.21 20.62 8.04
C ASP A 162 2.94 22.13 8.18
N SER A 163 3.27 22.93 7.15
CA SER A 163 3.05 24.38 7.16
C SER A 163 1.68 24.82 6.65
N ASP A 164 1.12 24.10 5.69
CA ASP A 164 -0.03 24.57 4.90
C ASP A 164 -1.33 23.85 5.25
N CYS A 165 -1.26 22.69 5.91
CA CYS A 165 -2.41 21.84 6.20
C CYS A 165 -2.69 21.68 7.69
N ASN A 166 -3.96 21.69 8.07
CA ASN A 166 -4.42 21.47 9.42
C ASN A 166 -4.98 20.04 9.63
N PHE A 167 -4.09 19.05 9.64
CA PHE A 167 -4.49 17.66 9.88
C PHE A 167 -4.80 17.38 11.36
N PRO A 168 -5.85 16.57 11.65
CA PRO A 168 -6.04 16.03 12.99
C PRO A 168 -4.88 15.09 13.37
N ALA A 169 -4.72 14.81 14.66
CA ALA A 169 -3.60 14.02 15.19
C ALA A 169 -3.45 12.65 14.51
N GLN A 170 -4.56 11.97 14.20
CA GLN A 170 -4.55 10.69 13.50
C GLN A 170 -4.00 10.83 12.07
N GLY A 171 -4.35 11.90 11.36
CA GLY A 171 -3.81 12.20 10.03
C GLY A 171 -2.30 12.47 10.07
N LYS A 172 -1.83 13.20 11.09
CA LYS A 172 -0.40 13.45 11.30
C LYS A 172 0.40 12.17 11.51
N GLN A 173 -0.10 11.21 12.30
CA GLN A 173 0.57 9.92 12.49
C GLN A 173 0.73 9.13 11.18
N LEU A 174 -0.28 9.18 10.30
CA LEU A 174 -0.21 8.56 8.99
C LEU A 174 0.81 9.25 8.08
N LEU A 175 0.83 10.59 8.10
CA LEU A 175 1.82 11.39 7.37
C LEU A 175 3.24 11.03 7.80
N GLU A 176 3.51 10.91 9.09
CA GLU A 176 4.82 10.48 9.61
C GLU A 176 5.19 9.06 9.13
N LEU A 177 4.22 8.15 9.05
CA LEU A 177 4.45 6.81 8.55
C LEU A 177 4.78 6.80 7.05
N ALA A 178 4.08 7.59 6.24
CA ALA A 178 4.30 7.64 4.79
C ALA A 178 5.54 8.44 4.38
N TYR A 179 5.86 9.50 5.14
CA TYR A 179 6.96 10.42 4.84
C TYR A 179 8.22 10.20 5.67
N GLY A 180 8.25 9.18 6.55
CA GLY A 180 9.45 8.79 7.28
C GLY A 180 10.54 8.18 6.39
N ASP A 181 11.59 7.60 6.97
CA ASP A 181 12.86 7.30 6.28
C ASP A 181 12.82 6.31 5.10
N TYR A 182 11.73 5.57 4.90
CA TYR A 182 11.63 4.59 3.82
C TYR A 182 11.77 5.21 2.43
N ASN A 183 12.59 4.61 1.58
CA ASN A 183 12.83 5.05 0.20
C ASN A 183 13.20 3.88 -0.72
N PRO A 184 12.27 3.39 -1.56
CA PRO A 184 12.52 2.21 -2.40
C PRO A 184 13.51 2.47 -3.54
N PHE A 185 13.90 3.72 -3.79
CA PHE A 185 14.88 4.06 -4.83
C PHE A 185 16.32 3.88 -4.34
N CYS A 186 16.54 3.87 -3.03
CA CYS A 186 17.86 3.68 -2.43
C CYS A 186 18.20 2.20 -2.24
N ALA A 187 19.50 1.85 -2.24
CA ALA A 187 19.95 0.45 -2.18
C ALA A 187 19.53 -0.27 -0.88
N ASN A 188 19.54 0.45 0.25
CA ASN A 188 19.12 -0.04 1.56
C ASN A 188 17.64 0.28 1.89
N ASN A 189 16.87 0.73 0.91
CA ASN A 189 15.48 1.18 1.04
C ASN A 189 15.26 2.34 2.02
N ARG A 190 16.28 3.18 2.25
CA ARG A 190 16.21 4.31 3.17
C ARG A 190 16.78 5.59 2.60
N ASP A 191 16.25 6.72 3.03
CA ASP A 191 16.76 8.03 2.63
C ASP A 191 18.24 8.20 2.98
N PRO A 192 18.98 8.99 2.18
CA PRO A 192 20.32 9.43 2.54
C PRO A 192 20.31 10.16 3.90
N GLY A 193 21.14 9.68 4.83
CA GLY A 193 21.28 10.26 6.17
C GLY A 193 20.27 9.75 7.21
N ALA A 194 19.39 8.82 6.85
CA ALA A 194 18.48 8.17 7.79
C ALA A 194 19.23 7.45 8.92
N THR A 195 18.81 7.66 10.17
CA THR A 195 19.42 7.03 11.37
C THR A 195 18.40 6.15 12.10
N GLY A 196 18.84 5.20 12.93
CA GLY A 196 17.92 4.31 13.66
C GLY A 196 17.34 3.19 12.80
N ASN A 197 16.27 2.55 13.25
CA ASN A 197 15.63 1.44 12.54
C ASN A 197 14.45 1.92 11.69
N ASP A 198 14.18 1.21 10.60
CA ASP A 198 13.00 1.42 9.77
C ASP A 198 11.71 1.05 10.53
N GLN A 199 10.59 1.72 10.26
CA GLN A 199 9.33 1.49 11.00
C GLN A 199 8.74 0.08 10.82
N CYS A 200 9.22 -0.66 9.82
CA CYS A 200 8.85 -2.05 9.58
C CYS A 200 9.92 -3.05 10.04
N ASP A 201 10.98 -2.59 10.69
CA ASP A 201 11.96 -3.47 11.30
C ASP A 201 11.28 -4.37 12.36
N GLY A 202 11.58 -5.67 12.32
CA GLY A 202 10.92 -6.68 13.15
C GLY A 202 9.43 -6.96 12.86
N VAL A 203 8.80 -6.28 11.89
CA VAL A 203 7.40 -6.56 11.52
C VAL A 203 7.31 -7.89 10.76
N GLN A 204 6.43 -8.77 11.25
CA GLN A 204 6.35 -10.12 10.73
C GLN A 204 5.82 -10.17 9.28
N ASP A 205 6.37 -11.09 8.50
CA ASP A 205 5.94 -11.32 7.13
C ASP A 205 4.60 -12.09 7.09
N ILE A 206 3.73 -11.74 6.14
CA ILE A 206 2.43 -12.42 5.98
C ILE A 206 2.55 -13.91 5.63
N SER A 207 3.71 -14.37 5.18
CA SER A 207 4.01 -15.79 4.92
C SER A 207 3.73 -16.69 6.12
N LYS A 208 3.90 -16.21 7.36
CA LYS A 208 3.56 -16.99 8.57
C LYS A 208 2.09 -17.44 8.61
N TYR A 209 1.19 -16.64 8.03
CA TYR A 209 -0.24 -16.96 7.97
C TYR A 209 -0.55 -17.99 6.88
N LEU A 210 0.29 -18.07 5.85
CA LEU A 210 0.20 -19.11 4.82
C LEU A 210 0.64 -20.46 5.39
N SER A 211 1.72 -20.47 6.19
CA SER A 211 2.21 -21.67 6.88
C SER A 211 1.21 -22.21 7.90
N ALA A 212 0.46 -21.34 8.58
CA ALA A 212 -0.61 -21.73 9.51
C ALA A 212 -1.85 -22.32 8.81
N ALA A 213 -2.12 -21.92 7.56
CA ALA A 213 -3.22 -22.49 6.76
C ALA A 213 -2.84 -23.83 6.11
N ALA A 214 -1.55 -24.07 5.85
CA ALA A 214 -1.03 -25.34 5.31
C ALA A 214 -1.08 -26.51 6.31
N GLY A 215 -1.44 -26.26 7.58
CA GLY A 215 -1.66 -27.31 8.60
C GLY A 215 -2.95 -28.13 8.41
N ILE A 216 -3.83 -27.75 7.47
CA ILE A 216 -4.98 -28.59 7.10
C ILE A 216 -4.47 -29.67 6.15
N LYS A 217 -4.14 -30.84 6.70
CA LYS A 217 -3.75 -32.04 5.92
C LYS A 217 -4.72 -32.21 4.74
N SER A 218 -4.16 -32.20 3.52
CA SER A 218 -4.85 -32.45 2.24
C SER A 218 -5.79 -33.68 2.26
N GLY A 219 -5.55 -34.64 3.15
CA GLY A 219 -6.43 -35.79 3.38
C GLY A 219 -7.84 -35.41 3.85
N VAL A 220 -8.00 -34.40 4.71
CA VAL A 220 -9.31 -34.02 5.28
C VAL A 220 -10.23 -33.43 4.23
N LEU A 221 -9.69 -32.64 3.30
CA LEU A 221 -10.46 -32.05 2.19
C LEU A 221 -10.94 -33.13 1.21
N LYS A 222 -10.11 -34.15 0.94
CA LYS A 222 -10.50 -35.31 0.12
C LYS A 222 -11.61 -36.13 0.78
N THR A 223 -11.53 -36.36 2.10
CA THR A 223 -12.57 -37.08 2.84
C THR A 223 -13.88 -36.30 2.91
N LEU A 224 -13.83 -34.99 3.10
CA LEU A 224 -15.04 -34.13 3.10
C LEU A 224 -15.70 -34.04 1.71
N MET A 225 -14.91 -33.92 0.64
CA MET A 225 -15.45 -33.91 -0.73
C MET A 225 -16.07 -35.26 -1.12
N LEU A 226 -15.46 -36.37 -0.68
CA LEU A 226 -16.01 -37.71 -0.91
C LEU A 226 -17.29 -37.94 -0.10
N ALA A 227 -17.33 -37.50 1.16
CA ALA A 227 -18.53 -37.57 1.99
C ALA A 227 -19.69 -36.71 1.43
N PHE A 228 -19.37 -35.52 0.92
CA PHE A 228 -20.36 -34.63 0.30
C PHE A 228 -20.90 -35.20 -1.02
N LEU A 229 -20.04 -35.80 -1.85
CA LEU A 229 -20.46 -36.50 -3.07
C LEU A 229 -21.33 -37.71 -2.74
N LEU A 230 -20.99 -38.51 -1.73
CA LEU A 230 -21.81 -39.64 -1.30
C LEU A 230 -23.17 -39.20 -0.77
N LEU A 231 -23.24 -38.13 0.02
CA LEU A 231 -24.50 -37.54 0.49
C LEU A 231 -25.41 -37.10 -0.68
N LEU A 232 -24.84 -36.56 -1.77
CA LEU A 232 -25.61 -36.20 -2.97
C LEU A 232 -26.17 -37.41 -3.73
N PHE A 233 -25.57 -38.60 -3.59
CA PHE A 233 -26.09 -39.84 -4.19
C PHE A 233 -27.16 -40.54 -3.34
N PHE A 234 -27.18 -40.32 -2.02
CA PHE A 234 -28.19 -40.90 -1.12
C PHE A 234 -29.48 -40.06 -1.01
N PHE A 235 -29.42 -38.76 -1.32
CA PHE A 235 -30.60 -37.90 -1.42
C PHE A 235 -30.96 -37.64 -2.89
N LYS A 236 -31.51 -38.68 -3.53
CA LYS A 236 -32.18 -38.55 -4.83
C LYS A 236 -33.64 -38.12 -4.57
N VAL A 237 -33.95 -36.85 -4.81
CA VAL A 237 -35.31 -36.38 -5.15
C VAL A 237 -35.42 -36.39 -6.67
#